data_AF-A0A534SX81-F1
#
_entry.id   AF-A0A534SX81-F1
#
_cell.length_a   1.000
_cell.length_b   1.000
_cell.length_c   1.000
_cell.angle_alpha   90.00
_cell.angle_beta   90.00
_cell.angle_gamma   90.00
#
_symmetry.space_group_name_H-M   'P 1'
#
loop_
_entity.id
_entity.type
_entity.pdbx_description
1 polymer ?
#
loop_
_entity_poly.entity_id
_entity_poly.type
_entity_poly.pdbx_seq_one_letter_code
_entity_poly.pdbx_strand_id
1 'polypeptide(L)'
;MGVRQQRGHDAARVRPGARALSGDQLGGRRRRRCVGVLRATHKYGLKENPLDSFRRFYVDTADHPASTLRCVKDFFGPDRMVLGTNYPYGPEEGCVLVKNSLKAIDGLELNSTDKEKILGGNAARILGLRAT
;
A
#
# COMPACT_ATOMS: atom_id res chain seq x y z
N MET A 1 -8.34 45.32 -50.07
CA MET A 1 -7.09 45.66 -49.36
C MET A 1 -6.80 44.56 -48.33
N GLY A 2 -6.05 43.51 -48.71
CA GLY A 2 -4.77 43.16 -48.04
C GLY A 2 -4.89 41.81 -47.29
N VAL A 3 -4.67 40.67 -47.93
CA VAL A 3 -3.41 39.88 -48.05
C VAL A 3 -2.88 39.30 -46.71
N ARG A 4 -2.97 37.95 -46.63
CA ARG A 4 -2.14 36.92 -45.94
C ARG A 4 -1.23 37.31 -44.77
N GLN A 5 -1.30 36.48 -43.72
CA GLN A 5 -0.09 35.85 -43.17
C GLN A 5 -0.37 34.43 -42.64
N GLN A 6 0.52 33.50 -43.01
CA GLN A 6 0.59 32.10 -42.63
C GLN A 6 1.57 31.89 -41.44
N ARG A 7 1.59 30.64 -40.94
CA ARG A 7 2.58 29.92 -40.10
C ARG A 7 2.12 29.79 -38.64
N GLY A 8 2.06 28.63 -37.98
CA GLY A 8 2.56 27.28 -38.26
C GLY A 8 3.20 26.70 -36.99
N HIS A 9 2.97 25.41 -36.71
CA HIS A 9 3.70 24.51 -35.78
C HIS A 9 3.46 24.68 -34.26
N ASP A 10 3.31 23.64 -33.43
CA ASP A 10 3.75 22.25 -33.59
C ASP A 10 2.84 21.27 -32.81
N ALA A 11 2.17 20.38 -33.54
CA ALA A 11 1.56 19.17 -32.97
C ALA A 11 2.66 18.15 -32.70
N ALA A 12 2.79 17.71 -31.45
CA ALA A 12 3.76 16.70 -31.03
C ALA A 12 3.62 15.44 -31.89
N ARG A 13 4.63 15.23 -32.74
CA ARG A 13 4.75 14.14 -33.70
C ARG A 13 4.87 12.81 -32.95
N VAL A 14 3.80 12.01 -32.99
CA VAL A 14 3.84 10.59 -32.61
C VAL A 14 4.83 9.87 -33.52
N ARG A 15 5.86 9.26 -32.95
CA ARG A 15 6.81 8.42 -33.70
C ARG A 15 6.11 7.13 -34.14
N PRO A 16 6.14 6.76 -35.43
CA PRO A 16 5.61 5.48 -35.88
C PRO A 16 6.63 4.39 -35.53
N GLY A 17 6.20 3.35 -34.82
CA GLY A 17 7.08 2.23 -34.46
C GLY A 17 6.59 1.33 -33.32
N ALA A 18 5.53 1.72 -32.59
CA ALA A 18 4.92 0.83 -31.61
C ALA A 18 4.06 -0.23 -32.32
N ARG A 19 4.72 -1.30 -32.79
CA ARG A 19 4.06 -2.52 -33.22
C ARG A 19 3.26 -3.04 -32.03
N ALA A 20 1.95 -3.16 -32.18
CA ALA A 20 1.10 -3.85 -31.21
C ALA A 20 1.59 -5.30 -31.12
N LEU A 21 2.20 -5.65 -30.00
CA LEU A 21 2.52 -7.05 -29.71
C LEU A 21 1.26 -7.70 -29.15
N SER A 22 0.80 -8.71 -29.89
CA SER A 22 -0.29 -9.61 -29.55
C SER A 22 -0.05 -10.34 -28.22
N GLY A 23 -1.15 -10.71 -27.57
CA GLY A 23 -1.25 -11.15 -26.17
C GLY A 23 -0.64 -12.50 -25.78
N ASP A 24 0.51 -12.89 -26.34
CA ASP A 24 1.10 -14.22 -26.13
C ASP A 24 2.45 -14.20 -25.35
N GLN A 25 2.75 -13.11 -24.62
CA GLN A 25 4.02 -12.95 -23.90
C GLN A 25 3.90 -12.70 -22.38
N LEU A 26 2.80 -13.15 -21.75
CA LEU A 26 2.62 -13.05 -20.29
C LEU A 26 3.26 -14.21 -19.50
N GLY A 27 4.10 -15.04 -20.14
CA GLY A 27 4.88 -16.08 -19.49
C GLY A 27 6.18 -15.56 -18.89
N GLY A 28 6.11 -14.92 -17.71
CA GLY A 28 7.30 -14.72 -16.87
C GLY A 28 7.52 -13.29 -16.37
N ARG A 29 6.64 -12.80 -15.48
CA ARG A 29 6.98 -11.66 -14.62
C ARG A 29 8.06 -12.07 -13.61
N ARG A 30 9.34 -12.09 -14.03
CA ARG A 30 10.44 -11.99 -13.07
C ARG A 30 10.27 -10.65 -12.35
N ARG A 31 9.92 -10.69 -11.06
CA ARG A 31 9.93 -9.52 -10.17
C ARG A 31 11.22 -8.75 -10.46
N ARG A 32 11.11 -7.52 -10.97
CA ARG A 32 12.25 -6.62 -11.10
C ARG A 32 12.77 -6.42 -9.67
N ARG A 33 13.84 -7.13 -9.31
CA ARG A 33 14.53 -6.91 -8.04
C ARG A 33 15.09 -5.50 -8.11
N CYS A 34 14.62 -4.60 -7.25
CA CYS A 34 15.19 -3.27 -7.12
C CYS A 34 16.69 -3.41 -6.82
N VAL A 35 17.53 -2.95 -7.75
CA VAL A 35 18.99 -3.12 -7.71
C VAL A 35 19.61 -2.56 -6.41
N GLY A 36 19.01 -1.52 -5.82
CA GLY A 36 19.46 -0.95 -4.55
C GLY A 36 19.32 -1.88 -3.35
N VAL A 37 18.34 -2.79 -3.36
CA VAL A 37 18.07 -3.70 -2.24
C VAL A 37 19.11 -4.83 -2.17
N LEU A 38 19.58 -5.31 -3.33
CA LEU A 38 20.66 -6.30 -3.43
C LEU A 38 22.01 -5.75 -2.92
N ARG A 39 22.21 -4.43 -3.06
CA ARG A 39 23.44 -3.76 -2.59
C ARG A 39 23.47 -3.61 -1.07
N ALA A 40 22.31 -3.38 -0.45
CA ALA A 40 22.20 -3.29 1.01
C ALA A 40 22.45 -4.64 1.70
N THR A 41 21.95 -5.75 1.15
CA THR A 41 22.16 -7.08 1.74
C THR A 41 23.62 -7.45 1.77
N HIS A 42 24.35 -7.22 0.68
CA HIS A 42 25.79 -7.48 0.61
C HIS A 42 26.61 -6.54 1.50
N LYS A 43 26.24 -5.25 1.58
CA LYS A 43 26.97 -4.26 2.39
C LYS A 43 26.86 -4.54 3.89
N TYR A 44 25.69 -5.00 4.36
CA TYR A 44 25.41 -5.19 5.79
C TYR A 44 25.31 -6.66 6.21
N GLY A 45 25.66 -7.61 5.33
CA GLY A 45 25.63 -9.04 5.65
C GLY A 45 24.23 -9.59 5.98
N LEU A 46 23.17 -9.01 5.40
CA LEU A 46 21.81 -9.44 5.68
C LEU A 46 21.52 -10.78 4.99
N LYS A 47 20.91 -11.71 5.74
CA LYS A 47 20.56 -13.05 5.26
C LYS A 47 19.49 -13.07 4.18
N GLU A 48 18.70 -12.00 4.08
CA GLU A 48 17.64 -11.86 3.09
C GLU A 48 17.39 -10.39 2.76
N ASN A 49 16.48 -10.14 1.83
CA ASN A 49 16.02 -8.81 1.50
C ASN A 49 15.29 -8.16 2.71
N PRO A 50 15.67 -6.95 3.13
CA PRO A 50 15.01 -6.24 4.22
C PRO A 50 13.48 -6.15 4.07
N LEU A 51 12.98 -5.94 2.85
CA LEU A 51 11.53 -5.83 2.60
C LEU A 51 10.81 -7.15 2.86
N ASP A 52 11.46 -8.28 2.59
CA ASP A 52 10.89 -9.59 2.89
C ASP A 52 10.92 -9.86 4.41
N SER A 53 11.89 -9.29 5.11
CA SER A 53 11.88 -9.26 6.58
C SER A 53 10.74 -8.41 7.14
N PHE A 54 10.51 -7.23 6.57
CA PHE A 54 9.47 -6.32 7.04
C PHE A 54 8.07 -6.92 6.95
N ARG A 55 7.80 -7.75 5.92
CA ARG A 55 6.49 -8.42 5.75
C ARG A 55 6.10 -9.38 6.88
N ARG A 56 7.02 -9.72 7.79
CA ARG A 56 6.73 -10.58 8.94
C ARG A 56 6.17 -9.83 10.14
N PHE A 57 6.34 -8.50 10.19
CA PHE A 57 5.81 -7.69 11.28
C PHE A 57 4.30 -7.53 11.19
N TYR A 58 3.72 -7.26 12.36
CA TYR A 58 2.37 -6.72 12.47
C TYR A 58 2.44 -5.21 12.61
N VAL A 59 1.45 -4.53 12.06
CA VAL A 59 1.33 -3.08 12.07
C VAL A 59 -0.07 -2.68 12.52
N ASP A 60 -0.16 -1.61 13.30
CA ASP A 60 -1.45 -1.08 13.74
C ASP A 60 -2.02 -0.02 12.79
N THR A 61 -3.27 0.36 13.02
CA THR A 61 -4.00 1.37 12.22
C THR A 61 -4.07 2.75 12.88
N ALA A 62 -3.46 2.97 14.04
CA ALA A 62 -3.70 4.14 14.87
C ALA A 62 -3.29 5.43 14.16
N ASP A 63 -4.12 6.47 14.24
CA ASP A 63 -3.77 7.83 13.82
C ASP A 63 -3.43 8.02 12.32
N HIS A 64 -3.88 7.11 11.45
CA HIS A 64 -3.66 7.20 10.01
C HIS A 64 -4.96 7.30 9.19
N PRO A 65 -4.98 8.09 8.10
CA PRO A 65 -6.11 8.14 7.19
C PRO A 65 -6.19 6.87 6.32
N ALA A 66 -7.37 6.60 5.75
CA ALA A 66 -7.61 5.44 4.88
C ALA A 66 -6.64 5.37 3.68
N SER A 67 -6.18 6.51 3.15
CA SER A 67 -5.21 6.55 2.05
C SER A 67 -3.87 5.94 2.43
N THR A 68 -3.37 6.22 3.64
CA THR A 68 -2.14 5.59 4.15
C THR A 68 -2.38 4.11 4.40
N LEU A 69 -3.51 3.77 5.04
CA LEU A 69 -3.83 2.38 5.36
C LEU A 69 -4.01 1.50 4.10
N ARG A 70 -4.41 2.07 2.95
CA ARG A 70 -4.41 1.35 1.67
C ARG A 70 -3.00 0.93 1.25
N CYS A 71 -2.03 1.82 1.36
CA CYS A 71 -0.63 1.49 1.07
C CYS A 71 -0.08 0.43 2.03
N VAL A 72 -0.41 0.55 3.32
CA VAL A 72 -0.03 -0.44 4.34
C VAL A 72 -0.63 -1.80 4.01
N LYS A 73 -1.93 -1.86 3.71
CA LYS A 73 -2.64 -3.07 3.29
C LYS A 73 -2.00 -3.71 2.06
N ASP A 74 -1.67 -2.93 1.04
CA ASP A 74 -1.06 -3.45 -0.19
C ASP A 74 0.33 -4.06 0.05
N PHE A 75 1.06 -3.58 1.06
CA PHE A 75 2.39 -4.10 1.40
C PHE A 75 2.37 -5.29 2.37
N PHE A 76 1.61 -5.17 3.47
CA PHE A 76 1.57 -6.14 4.58
C PHE A 76 0.48 -7.20 4.43
N GLY A 77 -0.64 -6.83 3.80
CA GLY A 77 -1.84 -7.66 3.73
C GLY A 77 -2.71 -7.59 5.00
N PRO A 78 -3.98 -8.01 4.90
CA PRO A 78 -4.94 -7.93 6.00
C PRO A 78 -4.58 -8.83 7.20
N ASP A 79 -3.82 -9.92 6.99
CA ASP A 79 -3.40 -10.85 8.06
C ASP A 79 -2.31 -10.28 8.99
N ARG A 80 -1.75 -9.12 8.64
CA ARG A 80 -0.66 -8.45 9.36
C ARG A 80 -1.04 -7.07 9.89
N MET A 81 -2.29 -6.65 9.71
CA MET A 81 -2.81 -5.40 10.25
C MET A 81 -3.65 -5.66 11.51
N VAL A 82 -3.53 -4.79 12.51
CA VAL A 82 -4.31 -4.84 13.76
C VAL A 82 -4.93 -3.48 14.06
N LEU A 83 -6.13 -3.46 14.65
CA LEU A 83 -6.71 -2.22 15.13
C LEU A 83 -5.86 -1.65 16.27
N GLY A 84 -5.40 -0.42 16.09
CA GLY A 84 -4.81 0.42 17.13
C GLY A 84 -5.51 1.76 17.15
N THR A 85 -5.60 2.39 18.32
CA THR A 85 -6.32 3.67 18.51
C THR A 85 -5.51 4.73 19.25
N ASN A 86 -4.37 4.35 19.84
CA ASN A 86 -3.57 5.23 20.69
C ASN A 86 -4.34 5.86 21.87
N TYR A 87 -5.42 5.20 22.34
CA TYR A 87 -6.14 5.64 23.54
C TYR A 87 -5.23 5.57 24.79
N PRO A 88 -5.26 6.54 25.71
CA PRO A 88 -6.19 7.68 25.85
C PRO A 88 -5.72 9.00 25.23
N TYR A 89 -4.75 8.98 24.31
CA TYR A 89 -4.19 10.21 23.76
C TYR A 89 -5.16 10.89 22.76
N GLY A 90 -5.15 12.22 22.72
CA GLY A 90 -5.90 13.02 21.75
C GLY A 90 -7.13 13.74 22.32
N PRO A 91 -7.90 14.44 21.46
CA PRO A 91 -9.09 15.19 21.88
C PRO A 91 -10.18 14.27 22.44
N GLU A 92 -11.03 14.82 23.31
CA GLU A 92 -12.12 14.10 23.97
C GLU A 92 -11.61 12.83 24.68
N GLU A 93 -10.53 12.93 25.47
CA GLU A 93 -9.91 11.78 26.13
C GLU A 93 -9.53 10.65 25.15
N GLY A 94 -9.09 11.02 23.94
CA GLY A 94 -8.75 10.10 22.86
C GLY A 94 -9.92 9.46 22.11
N CYS A 95 -11.17 9.77 22.47
CA CYS A 95 -12.34 9.23 21.77
C CYS A 95 -12.37 9.60 20.28
N VAL A 96 -11.83 10.78 19.92
CA VAL A 96 -11.74 11.22 18.53
C VAL A 96 -10.82 10.29 17.73
N LEU A 97 -9.68 9.89 18.28
CA LEU A 97 -8.72 9.02 17.58
C LEU A 97 -9.27 7.61 17.39
N VAL A 98 -10.00 7.09 18.39
CA VAL A 98 -10.76 5.82 18.27
C VAL A 98 -11.74 5.90 17.10
N LYS A 99 -12.60 6.93 17.07
CA LYS A 99 -13.59 7.13 15.99
C LYS A 99 -12.93 7.27 14.62
N ASN A 100 -11.82 8.00 14.54
CA ASN A 100 -11.08 8.20 13.29
C ASN A 100 -10.44 6.92 12.79
N SER A 101 -9.86 6.10 13.68
CA SER A 101 -9.26 4.81 13.33
C SER A 101 -10.30 3.86 12.75
N LEU A 102 -11.49 3.78 13.37
CA LEU A 102 -12.61 2.98 12.85
C LEU A 102 -13.09 3.47 11.48
N LYS A 103 -13.29 4.79 11.32
CA LYS A 103 -13.65 5.39 10.02
C LYS A 103 -12.61 5.15 8.94
N ALA A 104 -11.32 5.17 9.29
CA ALA A 104 -10.23 4.91 8.35
C ALA A 104 -10.27 3.46 7.85
N ILE A 105 -10.57 2.50 8.73
CA ILE A 105 -10.77 1.09 8.36
C ILE A 105 -12.01 0.93 7.48
N ASP A 106 -13.11 1.60 7.78
CA ASP A 106 -14.32 1.59 6.94
C ASP A 106 -14.02 2.09 5.52
N GLY A 107 -13.19 3.12 5.39
CA GLY A 107 -12.74 3.66 4.10
C GLY A 107 -11.77 2.78 3.31
N LEU A 108 -11.41 1.59 3.79
CA LEU A 108 -10.59 0.61 3.07
C LEU A 108 -11.40 -0.33 2.17
N GLU A 109 -12.74 -0.32 2.28
CA GLU A 109 -13.66 -1.15 1.47
C GLU A 109 -13.27 -2.64 1.50
N LEU A 110 -12.97 -3.14 2.71
CA LEU A 110 -12.60 -4.54 2.94
C LEU A 110 -13.83 -5.45 2.87
N ASN A 111 -13.61 -6.70 2.47
CA ASN A 111 -14.61 -7.74 2.72
C ASN A 111 -14.76 -7.99 4.24
N SER A 112 -15.87 -8.61 4.64
CA SER A 112 -16.19 -8.87 6.06
C SER A 112 -15.08 -9.63 6.78
N THR A 113 -14.56 -10.70 6.16
CA THR A 113 -13.51 -11.54 6.72
C THR A 113 -12.23 -10.77 7.03
N ASP A 114 -11.76 -9.94 6.10
CA ASP A 114 -10.54 -9.15 6.30
C ASP A 114 -10.75 -8.03 7.31
N LYS A 115 -11.94 -7.43 7.33
CA LYS A 115 -12.30 -6.43 8.35
C LYS A 115 -12.31 -7.04 9.75
N GLU A 116 -12.88 -8.23 9.93
CA GLU A 116 -12.90 -8.95 11.21
C GLU A 116 -11.50 -9.31 11.70
N LYS A 117 -10.61 -9.75 10.80
CA LYS A 117 -9.20 -9.99 11.13
C LYS A 117 -8.54 -8.74 11.70
N ILE A 118 -8.71 -7.58 11.07
CA ILE A 118 -8.07 -6.34 11.50
C ILE A 118 -8.69 -5.83 12.81
N LEU A 119 -10.01 -5.85 12.94
CA LEU A 119 -10.71 -5.33 14.11
C LEU A 119 -10.42 -6.11 15.40
N GLY A 120 -10.07 -7.40 15.30
CA GLY A 120 -9.73 -8.16 16.50
C GLY A 120 -9.14 -9.55 16.26
N GLY A 121 -9.45 -10.21 15.13
CA GLY A 121 -9.01 -11.60 14.90
C GLY A 121 -7.48 -11.78 14.92
N ASN A 122 -6.74 -10.84 14.33
CA ASN A 122 -5.28 -10.85 14.35
C ASN A 122 -4.74 -10.58 15.75
N ALA A 123 -5.29 -9.58 16.46
CA ALA A 123 -4.88 -9.27 17.82
C ALA A 123 -5.12 -10.47 18.76
N ALA A 124 -6.27 -11.13 18.65
CA ALA A 124 -6.59 -12.33 19.43
C ALA A 124 -5.58 -13.46 19.17
N ARG A 125 -5.22 -13.69 17.92
CA ARG A 125 -4.23 -14.71 17.55
C ARG A 125 -2.82 -14.40 18.07
N ILE A 126 -2.39 -13.14 18.03
CA ILE A 126 -1.04 -12.73 18.46
C ILE A 126 -0.92 -12.70 19.98
N LEU A 127 -1.96 -12.19 20.65
CA LEU A 127 -1.97 -11.98 22.10
C LEU A 127 -2.53 -13.20 22.86
N GLY A 128 -2.94 -14.26 22.15
CA GLY A 128 -3.51 -15.47 22.76
C GLY A 128 -4.86 -15.23 23.44
N LEU A 129 -5.65 -14.27 22.95
CA LEU A 129 -6.98 -13.98 23.49
C LEU A 129 -7.96 -15.05 23.02
N ARG A 130 -8.86 -15.45 23.91
CA ARG A 130 -10.00 -16.28 23.51
C ARG A 130 -10.92 -15.42 22.65
N ALA A 131 -11.12 -15.80 21.40
CA ALA A 131 -12.20 -15.23 20.61
C ALA A 131 -13.52 -15.63 21.26
N THR A 132 -14.26 -14.63 21.75
CA THR A 132 -15.65 -14.78 22.22
C THR A 132 -16.60 -14.76 21.04
#